data_AF-A0A7C4PQV9-F1
#
_entry.id   AF-A0A7C4PQV9-F1
#
_cell.length_a   1.000
_cell.length_b   1.000
_cell.length_c   1.000
_cell.angle_alpha   90.00
_cell.angle_beta   90.00
_cell.angle_gamma   90.00
#
_symmetry.space_group_name_H-M   'P 1'
#
loop_
_entity.id
_entity.type
_entity.pdbx_description
1 polymer ?
#
loop_
_entity_poly.entity_id
_entity_poly.type
_entity_poly.pdbx_seq_one_letter_code
_entity_poly.pdbx_strand_id
1 'polypeptide(L)'
;MACWLVMKMKPWLHLATVAVVLACVSCATGPRNTAPPALTAPGANGEFPGWLSFHEQAGVSTAAVWEMDTNGVLICRGTPKGYLFTEKDYKNFKLELEWRLPAGATQSHGGILVRLSGEHGIWPRSLEFQLNQGQAGDFWGLRGFVFTGPEDRFRVLTNTPYGTLRHLKAWRKMEKPPGQWNRFEAIVRGDTVTQKINGVTVNRAVGCDETPGKIALTAEGEEIHFRNVRLTPLP
;
A
#
# COMPACT_ATOMS: atom_id res chain seq x y z
N MET A 1 -18.68 -54.99 -61.42
CA MET A 1 -19.69 -53.96 -61.75
C MET A 1 -19.29 -52.65 -61.07
N ALA A 2 -19.05 -51.64 -61.90
CA ALA A 2 -18.85 -50.20 -61.69
C ALA A 2 -18.21 -49.70 -60.37
N CYS A 3 -16.91 -49.42 -60.48
CA CYS A 3 -16.09 -48.54 -59.65
C CYS A 3 -16.58 -47.08 -59.76
N TRP A 4 -16.80 -46.39 -58.64
CA TRP A 4 -17.12 -44.96 -58.62
C TRP A 4 -15.87 -44.12 -58.32
N LEU A 5 -15.56 -43.28 -59.30
CA LEU A 5 -14.61 -42.18 -59.28
C LEU A 5 -15.27 -40.99 -58.57
N VAL A 6 -14.67 -40.41 -57.52
CA VAL A 6 -15.00 -39.02 -57.12
C VAL A 6 -13.72 -38.28 -56.72
N MET A 7 -13.64 -37.07 -57.26
CA MET A 7 -12.49 -36.20 -57.43
C MET A 7 -11.95 -35.59 -56.13
N LYS A 8 -10.63 -35.36 -56.12
CA LYS A 8 -9.95 -34.46 -55.19
C LYS A 8 -10.40 -33.02 -55.44
N MET A 9 -10.90 -32.35 -54.41
CA MET A 9 -11.02 -30.89 -54.36
C MET A 9 -10.30 -30.38 -53.13
N LYS A 10 -9.36 -29.46 -53.38
CA LYS A 10 -8.52 -28.78 -52.40
C LYS A 10 -9.09 -27.37 -52.23
N PRO A 11 -9.53 -26.93 -51.03
CA PRO A 11 -9.89 -25.53 -50.84
C PRO A 11 -8.68 -24.72 -50.35
N TRP A 12 -8.68 -23.47 -50.82
CA TRP A 12 -7.66 -22.44 -50.70
C TRP A 12 -7.25 -22.05 -49.27
N LEU A 13 -5.98 -21.67 -49.12
CA LEU A 13 -5.49 -20.84 -48.02
C LEU A 13 -6.21 -19.48 -48.06
N HIS A 14 -6.98 -19.17 -47.02
CA HIS A 14 -7.38 -17.79 -46.72
C HIS A 14 -6.28 -17.13 -45.88
N LEU A 15 -5.54 -16.20 -46.48
CA LEU A 15 -4.69 -15.25 -45.75
C LEU A 15 -5.61 -14.30 -44.97
N ALA A 16 -5.81 -14.57 -43.69
CA ALA A 16 -6.44 -13.63 -42.77
C ALA A 16 -5.40 -12.57 -42.38
N THR A 17 -5.57 -11.36 -42.89
CA THR A 17 -4.78 -10.19 -42.48
C THR A 17 -5.17 -9.82 -41.05
N VAL A 18 -4.32 -10.15 -40.08
CA VAL A 18 -4.49 -9.72 -38.68
C VAL A 18 -4.07 -8.26 -38.59
N ALA A 19 -5.04 -7.35 -38.55
CA ALA A 19 -4.80 -5.95 -38.20
C ALA A 19 -4.46 -5.88 -36.70
N VAL A 20 -3.18 -5.72 -36.38
CA VAL A 20 -2.72 -5.41 -35.02
C VAL A 20 -3.12 -3.98 -34.72
N VAL A 21 -4.25 -3.79 -34.04
CA VAL A 21 -4.60 -2.50 -33.43
C VAL A 21 -3.67 -2.32 -32.24
N LEU A 22 -2.60 -1.53 -32.43
CA LEU A 22 -1.81 -1.00 -31.33
C LEU A 22 -2.72 -0.07 -30.52
N ALA A 23 -3.37 -0.62 -29.49
CA ALA A 23 -4.02 0.19 -28.49
C ALA A 23 -2.91 0.91 -27.71
N CYS A 24 -2.61 2.15 -28.10
CA CYS A 24 -1.88 3.08 -27.25
C CYS A 24 -2.70 3.24 -25.96
N VAL A 25 -2.32 2.49 -24.92
CA VAL A 25 -2.79 2.76 -23.56
C VAL A 25 -2.23 4.12 -23.20
N SER A 26 -3.03 5.16 -23.45
CA SER A 26 -2.83 6.47 -22.85
C SER A 26 -2.82 6.24 -21.35
N CYS A 27 -1.64 6.31 -20.74
CA CYS A 27 -1.50 6.46 -19.31
C CYS A 27 -2.24 7.73 -18.93
N ALA A 28 -3.52 7.60 -18.57
CA ALA A 28 -4.31 8.69 -18.03
C ALA A 28 -3.63 9.15 -16.75
N THR A 29 -2.77 10.16 -16.89
CA THR A 29 -2.17 10.88 -15.77
C THR A 29 -3.29 11.74 -15.20
N GLY A 30 -4.06 11.14 -14.29
CA GLY A 30 -5.01 11.90 -13.49
C GLY A 30 -4.29 13.08 -12.80
N PRO A 31 -5.02 14.15 -12.44
CA PRO A 31 -4.42 15.35 -11.87
C PRO A 31 -3.48 14.98 -10.72
N ARG A 32 -2.20 15.35 -10.86
CA ARG A 32 -1.20 15.21 -9.79
C ARG A 32 -1.57 16.20 -8.69
N ASN A 33 -1.75 15.71 -7.47
CA ASN A 33 -1.91 16.55 -6.30
C ASN A 33 -0.68 17.47 -6.15
N THR A 34 -0.91 18.77 -6.01
CA THR A 34 0.11 19.82 -5.90
C THR A 34 0.58 20.05 -4.46
N ALA A 35 -0.01 19.37 -3.48
CA ALA A 35 0.43 19.45 -2.08
C ALA A 35 1.94 19.15 -1.97
N PRO A 36 2.71 19.88 -1.15
CA PRO A 36 4.14 19.65 -1.02
C PRO A 36 4.42 18.21 -0.53
N PRO A 37 5.60 17.65 -0.87
CA PRO A 37 6.02 16.35 -0.32
C PRO A 37 5.97 16.38 1.21
N ALA A 38 5.34 15.37 1.80
CA ALA A 38 5.31 15.18 3.25
C ALA A 38 6.59 14.49 3.75
N LEU A 39 7.31 13.78 2.89
CA LEU A 39 8.61 13.19 3.16
C LEU A 39 9.63 13.74 2.17
N THR A 40 10.74 14.28 2.69
CA THR A 40 11.83 14.90 1.91
C THR A 40 13.15 14.18 2.15
N ALA A 41 14.19 14.51 1.38
CA ALA A 41 15.54 13.96 1.53
C ALA A 41 16.04 14.04 3.00
N PRO A 42 16.77 13.02 3.47
CA PRO A 42 17.34 13.02 4.81
C PRO A 42 18.45 14.07 4.94
N GLY A 43 18.68 14.53 6.17
CA GLY A 43 19.83 15.37 6.51
C GLY A 43 21.14 14.58 6.53
N ALA A 44 22.25 15.28 6.80
CA ALA A 44 23.59 14.66 6.88
C ALA A 44 23.72 13.59 7.97
N ASN A 45 22.82 13.60 8.97
CA ASN A 45 22.72 12.60 10.02
C ASN A 45 21.89 11.37 9.63
N GLY A 46 21.33 11.32 8.42
CA GLY A 46 20.46 10.23 7.96
C GLY A 46 19.02 10.32 8.49
N GLU A 47 18.65 11.39 9.18
CA GLU A 47 17.29 11.61 9.69
C GLU A 47 16.43 12.38 8.69
N PHE A 48 15.15 12.04 8.63
CA PHE A 48 14.18 12.66 7.73
C PHE A 48 13.45 13.81 8.44
N PRO A 49 13.56 15.06 7.97
CA PRO A 49 12.90 16.20 8.64
C PRO A 49 11.38 15.98 8.82
N GLY A 50 10.90 16.13 10.06
CA GLY A 50 9.49 15.92 10.41
C GLY A 50 9.06 14.46 10.56
N TRP A 51 10.01 13.52 10.47
CA TRP A 51 9.82 12.10 10.68
C TRP A 51 10.83 11.56 11.68
N LEU A 52 10.43 10.55 12.42
CA LEU A 52 11.22 9.82 13.40
C LEU A 52 11.16 8.33 13.07
N SER A 53 12.06 7.53 13.63
CA SER A 53 12.07 6.08 13.46
C SER A 53 11.92 5.35 14.77
N PHE A 54 11.26 4.20 14.72
CA PHE A 54 11.25 3.20 15.77
C PHE A 54 11.81 1.90 15.20
N HIS A 55 12.64 1.22 15.98
CA HIS A 55 13.22 -0.08 15.65
C HIS A 55 13.09 -1.02 16.85
N GLU A 56 12.77 -2.29 16.60
CA GLU A 56 12.67 -3.31 17.66
C GLU A 56 14.00 -3.55 18.39
N GLN A 57 15.12 -3.25 17.72
CA GLN A 57 16.45 -3.30 18.28
C GLN A 57 16.92 -1.89 18.67
N ALA A 58 17.36 -1.75 19.92
CA ALA A 58 17.90 -0.50 20.44
C ALA A 58 19.20 -0.08 19.73
N GLY A 59 19.38 1.24 19.57
CA GLY A 59 20.61 1.84 19.03
C GLY A 59 20.76 1.75 17.51
N VAL A 60 19.76 1.22 16.79
CA VAL A 60 19.74 1.19 15.32
C VAL A 60 19.47 2.59 14.80
N SER A 61 20.30 3.06 13.87
CA SER A 61 20.09 4.35 13.20
C SER A 61 19.00 4.25 12.14
N THR A 62 18.29 5.36 11.90
CA THR A 62 17.29 5.45 10.82
C THR A 62 17.86 4.99 9.47
N ALA A 63 19.06 5.44 9.13
CA ALA A 63 19.75 5.11 7.88
C ALA A 63 20.09 3.62 7.70
N ALA A 64 20.12 2.83 8.79
CA ALA A 64 20.33 1.39 8.70
C ALA A 64 19.13 0.64 8.12
N VAL A 65 17.92 1.24 8.14
CA VAL A 65 16.68 0.63 7.65
C VAL A 65 16.05 1.43 6.51
N TRP A 66 16.23 2.76 6.54
CA TRP A 66 15.58 3.70 5.65
C TRP A 66 16.60 4.52 4.89
N GLU A 67 16.63 4.36 3.56
CA GLU A 67 17.53 5.10 2.69
C GLU A 67 16.72 5.79 1.59
N MET A 68 17.06 7.03 1.24
CA MET A 68 16.47 7.68 0.06
C MET A 68 17.50 7.75 -1.06
N ASP A 69 17.15 7.19 -2.22
CA ASP A 69 18.00 7.27 -3.40
C ASP A 69 17.98 8.67 -4.04
N THR A 70 18.86 8.89 -5.01
CA THR A 70 18.98 10.17 -5.73
C THR A 70 17.76 10.55 -6.56
N ASN A 71 16.82 9.61 -6.78
CA ASN A 71 15.55 9.84 -7.48
C ASN A 71 14.39 10.13 -6.51
N GLY A 72 14.66 10.23 -5.21
CA GLY A 72 13.64 10.45 -4.19
C GLY A 72 12.80 9.20 -3.87
N VAL A 73 13.33 8.01 -4.14
CA VAL A 73 12.72 6.74 -3.72
C VAL A 73 13.23 6.39 -2.33
N LEU A 74 12.32 6.30 -1.37
CA LEU A 74 12.59 5.74 -0.05
C LEU A 74 12.62 4.22 -0.14
N ILE A 75 13.75 3.62 0.20
CA ILE A 75 13.97 2.19 0.29
C ILE A 75 13.89 1.81 1.77
N CYS A 76 12.88 1.03 2.12
CA CYS A 76 12.78 0.35 3.41
C CYS A 76 13.43 -1.02 3.26
N ARG A 77 14.50 -1.31 4.02
CA ARG A 77 15.17 -2.62 4.00
C ARG A 77 14.38 -3.73 4.69
N GLY A 78 13.36 -3.37 5.49
CA GLY A 78 12.48 -4.30 6.20
C GLY A 78 13.03 -4.83 7.52
N THR A 79 14.35 -4.78 7.75
CA THR A 79 15.00 -5.30 8.96
C THR A 79 16.04 -4.32 9.54
N PRO A 80 16.14 -4.20 10.87
CA PRO A 80 15.20 -4.71 11.90
C PRO A 80 13.79 -4.14 11.74
N LYS A 81 12.80 -4.82 12.33
CA LYS A 81 11.40 -4.38 12.21
C LYS A 81 11.17 -3.07 12.95
N GLY A 82 10.19 -2.33 12.48
CA GLY A 82 9.89 -1.01 13.01
C GLY A 82 9.08 -0.17 12.03
N TYR A 83 9.26 1.15 12.09
CA TYR A 83 8.59 2.07 11.17
C TYR A 83 9.23 3.45 11.16
N LEU A 84 9.11 4.13 10.03
CA LEU A 84 9.36 5.57 9.89
C LEU A 84 8.02 6.29 10.05
N PHE A 85 7.92 7.25 10.96
CA PHE A 85 6.65 7.86 11.34
C PHE A 85 6.72 9.38 11.49
N THR A 86 5.60 10.07 11.31
CA THR A 86 5.52 11.52 11.40
C THR A 86 5.73 12.00 12.84
N GLU A 87 6.49 13.08 13.03
CA GLU A 87 6.64 13.71 14.35
C GLU A 87 5.29 14.24 14.86
N LYS A 88 4.52 14.88 13.97
CA LYS A 88 3.19 15.42 14.25
C LYS A 88 2.09 14.37 14.19
N ASP A 89 1.03 14.63 14.94
CA ASP A 89 -0.21 13.86 14.91
C ASP A 89 -1.21 14.47 13.92
N TYR A 90 -2.02 13.62 13.27
CA TYR A 90 -3.00 14.03 12.27
C TYR A 90 -4.36 13.39 12.55
N LYS A 91 -5.43 14.18 12.38
CA LYS A 91 -6.83 13.72 12.56
C LYS A 91 -7.54 13.45 11.24
N ASN A 92 -7.68 14.51 10.44
CA ASN A 92 -8.40 14.54 9.16
C ASN A 92 -7.40 14.87 8.04
N PHE A 93 -7.21 13.96 7.10
CA PHE A 93 -6.25 14.15 6.02
C PHE A 93 -6.52 13.23 4.83
N LYS A 94 -6.01 13.64 3.68
CA LYS A 94 -5.78 12.79 2.52
C LYS A 94 -4.29 12.44 2.46
N LEU A 95 -3.97 11.15 2.46
CA LEU A 95 -2.61 10.65 2.26
C LEU A 95 -2.50 10.05 0.86
N GLU A 96 -1.51 10.48 0.09
CA GLU A 96 -1.18 9.93 -1.22
C GLU A 96 0.29 9.53 -1.25
N LEU A 97 0.58 8.36 -1.81
CA LEU A 97 1.95 7.91 -2.08
C LEU A 97 1.94 6.86 -3.19
N GLU A 98 3.13 6.46 -3.63
CA GLU A 98 3.32 5.27 -4.45
C GLU A 98 4.20 4.28 -3.72
N TRP A 99 3.89 2.99 -3.86
CA TRP A 99 4.70 1.91 -3.31
C TRP A 99 4.99 0.85 -4.37
N ARG A 100 6.08 0.10 -4.22
CA ARG A 100 6.34 -1.12 -4.98
C ARG A 100 7.11 -2.13 -4.14
N LEU A 101 6.95 -3.40 -4.49
CA LEU A 101 7.93 -4.43 -4.11
C LEU A 101 9.08 -4.40 -5.12
N PRO A 102 10.31 -4.78 -4.71
CA PRO A 102 11.42 -5.00 -5.63
C PRO A 102 11.06 -5.99 -6.73
N ALA A 103 11.70 -5.86 -7.90
CA ALA A 103 11.51 -6.82 -8.98
C ALA A 103 11.98 -8.21 -8.53
N GLY A 104 11.17 -9.24 -8.75
CA GLY A 104 11.47 -10.61 -8.33
C GLY A 104 11.13 -10.92 -6.86
N ALA A 105 10.59 -9.97 -6.10
CA ALA A 105 10.11 -10.25 -4.74
C ALA A 105 8.99 -11.32 -4.77
N THR A 106 9.08 -12.30 -3.86
CA THR A 106 8.13 -13.41 -3.73
C THR A 106 7.19 -13.28 -2.54
N GLN A 107 7.52 -12.38 -1.61
CA GLN A 107 6.73 -12.04 -0.43
C GLN A 107 6.99 -10.58 -0.05
N SER A 108 6.06 -10.00 0.70
CA SER A 108 6.32 -8.79 1.49
C SER A 108 5.42 -8.74 2.69
N HIS A 109 5.96 -8.23 3.79
CA HIS A 109 5.21 -7.80 4.95
C HIS A 109 5.38 -6.30 5.14
N GLY A 110 4.28 -5.59 5.35
CA GLY A 110 4.32 -4.18 5.70
C GLY A 110 3.01 -3.46 5.44
N GLY A 111 2.98 -2.20 5.82
CA GLY A 111 1.76 -1.43 5.84
C GLY A 111 2.00 0.06 5.98
N ILE A 112 0.89 0.79 5.99
CA ILE A 112 0.84 2.20 6.35
C ILE A 112 -0.05 2.31 7.57
N LEU A 113 0.48 2.83 8.67
CA LEU A 113 -0.28 3.03 9.90
C LEU A 113 -0.81 4.45 9.95
N VAL A 114 -2.06 4.62 10.39
CA VAL A 114 -2.65 5.92 10.69
C VAL A 114 -3.31 5.91 12.06
N ARG A 115 -3.42 7.10 12.66
CA ARG A 115 -3.91 7.25 14.05
C ARG A 115 -3.09 6.40 15.03
N LEU A 116 -1.79 6.25 14.73
CA LEU A 116 -0.85 5.58 15.60
C LEU A 116 -0.77 6.35 16.92
N SER A 117 -1.06 5.65 18.01
CA SER A 117 -1.18 6.21 19.36
C SER A 117 -0.70 5.20 20.39
N GLY A 118 -0.43 5.68 21.62
CA GLY A 118 0.04 4.84 22.72
C GLY A 118 1.52 4.49 22.60
N GLU A 119 1.91 3.39 23.26
CA GLU A 119 3.32 2.96 23.31
C GLU A 119 3.81 2.45 21.96
N HIS A 120 5.04 2.84 21.63
CA HIS A 120 5.75 2.30 20.48
C HIS A 120 6.10 0.81 20.71
N GLY A 121 5.97 0.02 19.66
CA GLY A 121 6.33 -1.40 19.62
C GLY A 121 6.03 -1.97 18.24
N ILE A 122 6.27 -3.26 18.03
CA ILE A 122 5.80 -3.94 16.82
C ILE A 122 4.26 -4.00 16.86
N TRP A 123 3.65 -3.58 15.75
CA TRP A 123 2.21 -3.39 15.58
C TRP A 123 1.58 -2.56 16.72
N PRO A 124 1.93 -1.25 16.81
CA PRO A 124 1.38 -0.35 17.82
C PRO A 124 -0.10 -0.06 17.52
N ARG A 125 -0.81 0.50 18.51
CA ARG A 125 -2.24 0.79 18.36
C ARG A 125 -2.48 1.78 17.22
N SER A 126 -3.15 1.32 16.16
CA SER A 126 -3.36 2.08 14.92
C SER A 126 -4.38 1.40 14.01
N LEU A 127 -4.79 2.10 12.95
CA LEU A 127 -5.37 1.47 11.76
C LEU A 127 -4.26 1.29 10.71
N GLU A 128 -4.08 0.06 10.26
CA GLU A 128 -3.13 -0.30 9.22
C GLU A 128 -3.83 -0.49 7.89
N PHE A 129 -3.28 0.14 6.86
CA PHE A 129 -3.48 -0.20 5.46
C PHE A 129 -2.47 -1.27 5.08
N GLN A 130 -2.94 -2.50 4.93
CA GLN A 130 -2.07 -3.65 4.64
C GLN A 130 -1.45 -3.52 3.24
N LEU A 131 -0.16 -3.81 3.12
CA LEU A 131 0.61 -3.86 1.87
C LEU A 131 1.21 -5.25 1.59
N ASN A 132 0.96 -6.24 2.45
CA ASN A 132 1.38 -7.62 2.21
C ASN A 132 1.00 -8.09 0.79
N GLN A 133 1.95 -8.78 0.15
CA GLN A 133 1.73 -9.31 -1.20
C GLN A 133 0.51 -10.24 -1.24
N GLY A 134 -0.47 -9.91 -2.08
CA GLY A 134 -1.71 -10.67 -2.20
C GLY A 134 -2.84 -10.21 -1.26
N GLN A 135 -2.56 -9.29 -0.33
CA GLN A 135 -3.49 -8.77 0.67
C GLN A 135 -3.54 -7.24 0.70
N ALA A 136 -2.87 -6.57 -0.24
CA ALA A 136 -2.88 -5.12 -0.31
C ALA A 136 -4.31 -4.57 -0.47
N GLY A 137 -4.72 -3.73 0.47
CA GLY A 137 -6.09 -3.20 0.56
C GLY A 137 -6.87 -3.63 1.80
N ASP A 138 -6.38 -4.65 2.51
CA ASP A 138 -6.98 -5.06 3.78
C ASP A 138 -6.75 -3.98 4.86
N PHE A 139 -7.69 -3.87 5.80
CA PHE A 139 -7.49 -3.08 7.01
C PHE A 139 -7.24 -3.96 8.22
N TRP A 140 -6.30 -3.54 9.06
CA TRP A 140 -6.09 -4.09 10.39
C TRP A 140 -6.20 -3.00 11.45
N GLY A 141 -7.11 -3.18 12.39
CA GLY A 141 -7.20 -2.40 13.62
C GLY A 141 -6.36 -3.10 14.67
N LEU A 142 -5.22 -2.48 15.01
CA LEU A 142 -4.20 -3.06 15.87
C LEU A 142 -4.40 -2.62 17.32
N ARG A 143 -4.12 -3.52 18.27
CA ARG A 143 -4.17 -3.27 19.73
C ARG A 143 -5.44 -2.55 20.19
N GLY A 144 -6.58 -3.09 19.79
CA GLY A 144 -7.89 -2.59 20.18
C GLY A 144 -8.39 -1.39 19.40
N PHE A 145 -7.70 -0.94 18.33
CA PHE A 145 -8.23 0.08 17.43
C PHE A 145 -9.63 -0.34 16.92
N VAL A 146 -10.60 0.55 17.08
CA VAL A 146 -12.02 0.27 16.80
C VAL A 146 -12.36 0.78 15.41
N PHE A 147 -13.03 -0.06 14.63
CA PHE A 147 -13.76 0.28 13.42
C PHE A 147 -14.72 -0.85 13.06
N THR A 148 -15.60 -0.62 12.10
CA THR A 148 -16.46 -1.65 11.50
C THR A 148 -16.52 -1.51 9.97
N GLY A 149 -17.08 -2.52 9.31
CA GLY A 149 -17.30 -2.58 7.88
C GLY A 149 -18.30 -3.69 7.52
N PRO A 150 -18.50 -3.99 6.23
CA PRO A 150 -19.41 -5.05 5.80
C PRO A 150 -19.11 -6.40 6.46
N GLU A 151 -20.14 -7.00 7.08
CA GLU A 151 -20.03 -8.16 7.96
C GLU A 151 -19.44 -9.40 7.26
N ASP A 152 -19.71 -9.57 5.97
CA ASP A 152 -19.21 -10.66 5.15
C ASP A 152 -17.66 -10.68 5.05
N ARG A 153 -17.03 -9.51 5.18
CA ARG A 153 -15.57 -9.31 5.10
C ARG A 153 -14.90 -8.93 6.42
N PHE A 154 -15.68 -8.67 7.47
CA PHE A 154 -15.20 -8.16 8.75
C PHE A 154 -15.02 -9.27 9.80
N ARG A 155 -13.91 -9.28 10.51
CA ARG A 155 -13.61 -10.25 11.58
C ARG A 155 -13.00 -9.55 12.78
N VAL A 156 -13.35 -10.04 13.97
CA VAL A 156 -12.71 -9.65 15.24
C VAL A 156 -11.99 -10.86 15.80
N LEU A 157 -10.74 -10.68 16.18
CA LEU A 157 -9.85 -11.74 16.63
C LEU A 157 -9.19 -11.32 17.94
N THR A 158 -8.92 -12.28 18.80
CA THR A 158 -8.05 -12.07 19.97
C THR A 158 -6.68 -12.65 19.65
N ASN A 159 -5.64 -11.87 19.89
CA ASN A 159 -4.25 -12.27 19.71
C ASN A 159 -3.46 -11.96 20.98
N THR A 160 -2.58 -12.86 21.39
CA THR A 160 -1.55 -12.58 22.39
C THR A 160 -0.22 -12.49 21.66
N PRO A 161 0.54 -11.38 21.75
CA PRO A 161 0.44 -10.31 22.75
C PRO A 161 -0.33 -9.05 22.31
N TYR A 162 -0.93 -9.04 21.12
CA TYR A 162 -1.44 -7.80 20.51
C TYR A 162 -2.88 -7.41 20.91
N GLY A 163 -3.53 -8.17 21.78
CA GLY A 163 -4.90 -7.95 22.24
C GLY A 163 -5.93 -8.18 21.14
N THR A 164 -7.00 -7.37 21.13
CA THR A 164 -8.05 -7.46 20.11
C THR A 164 -7.57 -6.86 18.80
N LEU A 165 -7.69 -7.63 17.72
CA LEU A 165 -7.47 -7.21 16.35
C LEU A 165 -8.79 -7.20 15.58
N ARG A 166 -8.95 -6.22 14.69
CA ARG A 166 -10.09 -6.13 13.77
C ARG A 166 -9.58 -6.19 12.34
N HIS A 167 -10.09 -7.10 11.54
CA HIS A 167 -9.71 -7.26 10.14
C HIS A 167 -10.89 -6.94 9.24
N LEU A 168 -10.63 -6.20 8.18
CA LEU A 168 -11.58 -6.01 7.08
C LEU A 168 -10.88 -6.28 5.76
N LYS A 169 -11.16 -7.44 5.18
CA LYS A 169 -10.59 -7.87 3.91
C LYS A 169 -11.00 -6.92 2.77
N ALA A 170 -10.11 -6.52 1.87
CA ALA A 170 -10.44 -5.74 0.68
C ALA A 170 -11.53 -6.42 -0.15
N TRP A 171 -12.44 -5.65 -0.75
CA TRP A 171 -13.47 -6.22 -1.63
C TRP A 171 -12.95 -6.51 -3.04
N ARG A 172 -11.79 -5.96 -3.41
CA ARG A 172 -11.13 -6.22 -4.69
C ARG A 172 -9.61 -6.04 -4.58
N LYS A 173 -8.87 -6.93 -5.24
CA LYS A 173 -7.41 -6.82 -5.38
C LYS A 173 -7.06 -5.91 -6.54
N MET A 174 -6.23 -4.90 -6.29
CA MET A 174 -5.83 -3.92 -7.28
C MET A 174 -4.32 -3.69 -7.33
N GLU A 175 -3.53 -4.40 -6.51
CA GLU A 175 -2.08 -4.33 -6.55
C GLU A 175 -1.52 -4.90 -7.85
N LYS A 176 -0.47 -4.27 -8.36
CA LYS A 176 0.31 -4.75 -9.49
C LYS A 176 1.40 -5.73 -9.03
N PRO A 177 1.93 -6.56 -9.94
CA PRO A 177 3.04 -7.45 -9.64
C PRO A 177 4.30 -6.72 -9.12
N PRO A 178 5.20 -7.44 -8.43
CA PRO A 178 6.51 -6.94 -8.02
C PRO A 178 7.27 -6.22 -9.15
N GLY A 179 8.00 -5.16 -8.80
CA GLY A 179 8.70 -4.27 -9.75
C GLY A 179 7.84 -3.12 -10.30
N GLN A 180 6.51 -3.18 -10.18
CA GLN A 180 5.61 -2.13 -10.67
C GLN A 180 5.12 -1.21 -9.55
N TRP A 181 5.01 0.08 -9.86
CA TRP A 181 4.49 1.08 -8.92
C TRP A 181 2.96 1.02 -8.80
N ASN A 182 2.50 0.91 -7.57
CA ASN A 182 1.11 1.04 -7.14
C ASN A 182 0.85 2.45 -6.60
N ARG A 183 -0.23 3.10 -7.05
CA ARG A 183 -0.70 4.35 -6.46
C ARG A 183 -1.60 4.04 -5.26
N PHE A 184 -1.29 4.64 -4.11
CA PHE A 184 -2.08 4.57 -2.90
C PHE A 184 -2.74 5.93 -2.62
N GLU A 185 -4.00 5.90 -2.22
CA GLU A 185 -4.72 7.05 -1.68
C GLU A 185 -5.54 6.61 -0.47
N ALA A 186 -5.41 7.32 0.65
CA ALA A 186 -6.27 7.18 1.79
C ALA A 186 -6.97 8.52 2.09
N ILE A 187 -8.27 8.46 2.37
CA ILE A 187 -9.06 9.57 2.88
C ILE A 187 -9.46 9.20 4.30
N VAL A 188 -8.87 9.87 5.28
CA VAL A 188 -9.12 9.71 6.71
C VAL A 188 -9.87 10.95 7.16
N ARG A 189 -11.17 10.85 7.44
CA ARG A 189 -12.02 12.00 7.82
C ARG A 189 -13.09 11.58 8.81
N GLY A 190 -13.07 12.19 10.00
CA GLY A 190 -13.96 11.82 11.09
C GLY A 190 -13.83 10.33 11.41
N ASP A 191 -14.95 9.65 11.58
CA ASP A 191 -15.02 8.21 11.84
C ASP A 191 -14.86 7.33 10.59
N THR A 192 -14.65 7.91 9.40
CA THR A 192 -14.65 7.20 8.12
C THR A 192 -13.25 7.18 7.52
N VAL A 193 -12.82 5.99 7.09
CA VAL A 193 -11.55 5.79 6.39
C VAL A 193 -11.81 5.06 5.07
N THR A 194 -11.33 5.62 3.96
CA THR A 194 -11.44 5.03 2.62
C THR A 194 -10.07 4.83 2.01
N GLN A 195 -9.81 3.66 1.44
CA GLN A 195 -8.57 3.36 0.72
C GLN A 195 -8.85 3.14 -0.76
N LYS A 196 -7.99 3.72 -1.60
CA LYS A 196 -7.91 3.44 -3.02
C LYS A 196 -6.53 2.92 -3.39
N ILE A 197 -6.51 1.93 -4.27
CA ILE A 197 -5.30 1.42 -4.92
C ILE A 197 -5.50 1.53 -6.42
N ASN A 198 -4.52 2.15 -7.10
CA ASN A 198 -4.55 2.35 -8.55
C ASN A 198 -5.84 3.02 -9.05
N GLY A 199 -6.33 4.02 -8.31
CA GLY A 199 -7.51 4.81 -8.65
C GLY A 199 -8.86 4.18 -8.25
N VAL A 200 -8.84 2.97 -7.71
CA VAL A 200 -10.05 2.22 -7.35
C VAL A 200 -10.17 2.15 -5.84
N THR A 201 -11.34 2.50 -5.30
CA THR A 201 -11.67 2.24 -3.88
C THR A 201 -11.67 0.74 -3.61
N VAL A 202 -10.79 0.24 -2.76
CA VAL A 202 -10.68 -1.19 -2.41
C VAL A 202 -11.21 -1.51 -1.02
N ASN A 203 -11.36 -0.50 -0.17
CA ASN A 203 -11.91 -0.67 1.16
C ASN A 203 -12.47 0.64 1.74
N ARG A 204 -13.44 0.50 2.66
CA ARG A 204 -14.02 1.60 3.43
C ARG A 204 -14.46 1.08 4.79
N ALA A 205 -13.98 1.73 5.85
CA ALA A 205 -14.35 1.50 7.23
C ALA A 205 -15.09 2.72 7.80
N VAL A 206 -15.95 2.47 8.78
CA VAL A 206 -16.73 3.47 9.53
C VAL A 206 -16.66 3.18 11.03
N GLY A 207 -17.10 4.11 11.87
CA GLY A 207 -16.95 3.96 13.32
C GLY A 207 -15.50 3.82 13.75
N CYS A 208 -14.57 4.36 12.96
CA CYS A 208 -13.15 4.38 13.28
C CYS A 208 -12.90 5.32 14.47
N ASP A 209 -12.08 4.90 15.42
CA ASP A 209 -11.57 5.80 16.47
C ASP A 209 -10.96 7.06 15.85
N GLU A 210 -11.39 8.23 16.29
CA GLU A 210 -11.04 9.55 15.78
C GLU A 210 -9.83 10.21 16.45
N THR A 211 -9.19 9.53 17.41
CA THR A 211 -8.02 10.05 18.11
C THR A 211 -6.93 10.44 17.10
N PRO A 212 -6.48 11.71 17.09
CA PRO A 212 -5.35 12.12 16.25
C PRO A 212 -4.12 11.28 16.57
N GLY A 213 -3.33 10.95 15.56
CA GLY A 213 -2.11 10.17 15.80
C GLY A 213 -1.17 10.20 14.61
N LYS A 214 -0.05 9.51 14.78
CA LYS A 214 1.04 9.52 13.79
C LYS A 214 0.66 8.73 12.54
N ILE A 215 1.31 9.06 11.44
CA ILE A 215 1.28 8.29 10.20
C ILE A 215 2.63 7.58 10.09
N ALA A 216 2.63 6.28 9.78
CA ALA A 216 3.86 5.50 9.71
C ALA A 216 3.93 4.62 8.46
N LEU A 217 5.14 4.45 7.92
CA LEU A 217 5.48 3.43 6.93
C LEU A 217 6.22 2.31 7.67
N THR A 218 5.78 1.06 7.55
CA THR A 218 6.35 -0.03 8.35
C THR A 218 7.49 -0.76 7.66
N ALA A 219 8.41 -1.28 8.47
CA ALA A 219 9.46 -2.21 8.12
C ALA A 219 9.16 -3.54 8.83
N GLU A 220 8.77 -4.59 8.09
CA GLU A 220 8.24 -5.83 8.69
C GLU A 220 8.89 -7.12 8.19
N GLY A 221 10.07 -7.03 7.58
CA GLY A 221 10.88 -8.19 7.21
C GLY A 221 11.40 -8.14 5.78
N GLU A 222 10.67 -7.50 4.87
CA GLU A 222 11.02 -7.42 3.47
C GLU A 222 11.18 -5.99 2.96
N GLU A 223 11.92 -5.87 1.87
CA GLU A 223 12.16 -4.60 1.22
C GLU A 223 10.89 -4.07 0.54
N ILE A 224 10.56 -2.80 0.81
CA ILE A 224 9.45 -2.07 0.17
C ILE A 224 9.96 -0.69 -0.21
N HIS A 225 9.58 -0.22 -1.39
CA HIS A 225 9.96 1.11 -1.86
C HIS A 225 8.75 2.03 -1.82
N PHE A 226 8.96 3.26 -1.38
CA PHE A 226 7.97 4.32 -1.35
C PHE A 226 8.47 5.55 -2.11
N ARG A 227 7.55 6.33 -2.69
CA ARG A 227 7.86 7.66 -3.22
C ARG A 227 6.62 8.54 -3.26
N ASN A 228 6.83 9.82 -3.53
CA ASN A 228 5.75 10.80 -3.72
C ASN A 228 4.78 10.88 -2.54
N VAL A 229 5.28 10.73 -1.30
CA VAL A 229 4.46 10.84 -0.08
C VAL A 229 3.96 12.27 0.06
N ARG A 230 2.65 12.46 0.07
CA ARG A 230 1.98 13.76 0.18
C ARG A 230 0.83 13.67 1.17
N LEU A 231 0.70 14.72 1.97
CA LEU A 231 -0.32 14.82 3.00
C LEU A 231 -1.09 16.12 2.80
N THR A 232 -2.40 16.01 2.63
CA THR A 232 -3.29 17.17 2.49
C THR A 232 -4.25 17.18 3.68
N PRO A 233 -4.16 18.17 4.59
CA PRO A 233 -5.12 18.32 5.68
C PRO A 233 -6.54 18.43 5.13
N LEU A 234 -7.50 17.84 5.85
CA LEU A 234 -8.92 17.97 5.56
C LEU A 234 -9.60 18.70 6.73
N PRO A 235 -10.73 19.40 6.47
CA PRO A 235 -11.58 19.93 7.54
C PRO A 235 -11.98 18.84 8.53
#